data_AF-A0A977Q322-F1
#
_entry.id   AF-A0A977Q322-F1
#
_cell.length_a   1.000
_cell.length_b   1.000
_cell.length_c   1.000
_cell.angle_alpha   90.00
_cell.angle_beta   90.00
_cell.angle_gamma   90.00
#
_symmetry.space_group_name_H-M   'P 1'
#
loop_
_entity.id
_entity.type
_entity.pdbx_description
1 polymer ?
#
loop_
_entity_poly.entity_id
_entity_poly.type
_entity_poly.pdbx_seq_one_letter_code
_entity_poly.pdbx_strand_id
1 'polypeptide(L)'
;MSLSKSIILLFWIAAILLSSCKTQNVFESKRSKKSKLSELDSSFHYNSTYEHIIQKDDKVSISVWGQDELSVGSSYGIYNSNEVYGKWLLVDQLGKIEIPKYGSLKVEGLTVPKLKDTLKTIYKIGL
;
A
#
# COMPACT_ATOMS: atom_id res chain seq x y z
N MET A 1 -24.57 -18.54 -65.00
CA MET A 1 -23.90 -17.23 -64.74
C MET A 1 -24.46 -16.46 -63.53
N SER A 2 -25.37 -17.05 -62.73
CA SER A 2 -25.91 -16.44 -61.48
C SER A 2 -25.19 -16.97 -60.22
N LEU A 3 -24.94 -18.29 -60.17
CA LEU A 3 -24.32 -18.96 -59.02
C LEU A 3 -22.88 -18.49 -58.74
N SER A 4 -22.08 -18.22 -59.78
CA SER A 4 -20.72 -17.68 -59.63
C SER A 4 -20.71 -16.25 -59.10
N LYS A 5 -21.72 -15.44 -59.44
CA LYS A 5 -21.85 -14.06 -58.95
C LYS A 5 -22.24 -14.02 -57.46
N SER A 6 -23.10 -14.95 -57.03
CA SER A 6 -23.47 -15.11 -55.61
C SER A 6 -22.29 -15.56 -54.75
N ILE A 7 -21.43 -16.45 -55.26
CA ILE A 7 -20.21 -16.89 -54.55
C ILE A 7 -19.21 -15.73 -54.42
N ILE A 8 -19.02 -14.96 -55.49
CA ILE A 8 -18.14 -13.78 -55.47
C ILE A 8 -18.68 -12.74 -54.48
N LEU A 9 -20.00 -12.49 -54.47
CA LEU A 9 -20.62 -11.58 -53.51
C LEU A 9 -20.46 -12.04 -52.05
N LEU A 10 -20.60 -13.35 -51.79
CA LEU A 10 -20.40 -13.92 -50.46
C LEU A 10 -18.94 -13.75 -49.98
N PHE A 11 -17.99 -13.90 -50.91
CA PHE A 11 -16.56 -13.72 -50.63
C PHE A 11 -16.23 -12.26 -50.32
N TRP A 12 -16.84 -11.31 -51.03
CA TRP A 12 -16.71 -9.87 -50.75
C TRP A 12 -17.30 -9.48 -49.39
N ILE A 13 -18.45 -10.04 -49.02
CA ILE A 13 -19.06 -9.82 -47.69
C ILE A 13 -18.17 -10.39 -46.58
N ALA A 14 -17.62 -11.60 -46.77
CA ALA A 14 -16.71 -12.20 -45.81
C ALA A 14 -15.42 -11.37 -45.63
N ALA A 15 -14.85 -10.83 -46.70
CA ALA A 15 -13.66 -9.98 -46.66
C ALA A 15 -13.90 -8.68 -45.87
N ILE A 16 -15.08 -8.07 -45.98
CA ILE A 16 -15.43 -6.86 -45.23
C ILE A 16 -15.54 -7.16 -43.72
N LEU A 17 -16.12 -8.30 -43.34
CA LEU A 17 -16.26 -8.70 -41.93
C LEU A 17 -14.90 -8.94 -41.24
N LEU A 18 -13.87 -9.32 -41.97
CA LEU A 18 -12.52 -9.57 -41.44
C LEU A 18 -11.71 -8.27 -41.21
N SER A 19 -12.14 -7.14 -41.75
CA SER A 19 -11.41 -5.86 -41.64
C SER A 19 -11.66 -5.07 -40.34
N SER A 20 -12.54 -5.57 -39.45
CA SER A 20 -12.83 -4.94 -38.14
C SER A 20 -11.93 -5.45 -36.99
N CYS A 21 -11.08 -6.45 -37.22
CA CYS A 21 -10.15 -6.96 -36.20
C CYS A 21 -8.89 -6.08 -36.14
N LYS A 22 -8.96 -4.98 -35.38
CA LYS A 22 -7.76 -4.23 -35.00
C LYS A 22 -7.14 -4.89 -33.77
N THR A 23 -5.96 -5.50 -33.92
CA THR A 23 -5.16 -5.90 -32.75
C THR A 23 -4.68 -4.64 -32.03
N GLN A 24 -5.16 -4.43 -30.81
CA GLN A 24 -4.66 -3.37 -29.95
C GLN A 24 -3.68 -4.01 -28.98
N ASN A 25 -2.42 -3.58 -29.06
CA ASN A 25 -1.42 -4.02 -28.13
C ASN A 25 -1.76 -3.41 -26.76
N VAL A 26 -2.12 -4.26 -25.79
CA VAL A 26 -2.58 -3.85 -24.45
C VAL A 26 -1.53 -2.98 -23.73
N PHE A 27 -0.25 -3.14 -24.09
CA PHE A 27 0.88 -2.39 -23.54
C PHE A 27 1.37 -1.26 -24.45
N GLU A 28 0.77 -1.07 -25.62
CA GLU A 28 1.01 0.14 -26.40
C GLU A 28 0.21 1.27 -25.76
N SER A 29 0.77 1.82 -24.68
CA SER A 29 0.49 3.19 -24.32
C SER A 29 0.76 3.99 -25.58
N LYS A 30 -0.29 4.54 -26.20
CA LYS A 30 -0.09 5.73 -27.02
C LYS A 30 0.80 6.60 -26.16
N ARG A 31 1.92 7.06 -26.71
CA ARG A 31 2.69 8.17 -26.15
C ARG A 31 1.78 9.40 -26.24
N SER A 32 0.66 9.33 -25.53
CA SER A 32 -0.15 10.43 -25.09
C SER A 32 0.89 11.32 -24.47
N LYS A 33 1.07 12.47 -25.11
CA LYS A 33 1.76 13.67 -24.66
C LYS A 33 2.27 13.50 -23.26
N LYS A 34 3.53 13.82 -22.95
CA LYS A 34 3.98 14.36 -21.65
C LYS A 34 2.78 14.95 -20.88
N SER A 35 1.99 14.10 -20.23
CA SER A 35 0.64 14.43 -19.78
C SER A 35 0.94 14.63 -18.34
N LYS A 36 1.35 15.87 -18.10
CA LYS A 36 1.50 16.45 -16.79
C LYS A 36 2.09 15.48 -15.77
N LEU A 37 3.41 15.55 -15.63
CA LEU A 37 4.01 15.35 -14.31
C LEU A 37 3.32 16.23 -13.23
N SER A 38 2.58 17.28 -13.64
CA SER A 38 1.71 18.11 -12.80
C SER A 38 0.33 17.51 -12.48
N GLU A 39 0.08 16.24 -12.81
CA GLU A 39 -1.09 15.46 -12.40
C GLU A 39 -0.67 14.19 -11.62
N LEU A 40 0.63 14.07 -11.30
CA LEU A 40 1.00 13.24 -10.16
C LEU A 40 0.37 13.90 -8.93
N ASP A 41 -0.36 13.09 -8.16
CA ASP A 41 -0.98 13.52 -6.91
C ASP A 41 0.05 14.32 -6.10
N SER A 42 -0.33 15.50 -5.61
CA SER A 42 0.61 16.41 -4.92
C SER A 42 1.32 15.72 -3.74
N SER A 43 0.74 14.64 -3.24
CA SER A 43 1.25 13.67 -2.28
C SER A 43 2.59 13.00 -2.65
N PHE A 44 2.95 12.93 -3.94
CA PHE A 44 4.22 12.34 -4.40
C PHE A 44 5.33 13.37 -4.62
N HIS A 45 5.07 14.66 -4.39
CA HIS A 45 6.11 15.67 -4.42
C HIS A 45 7.03 15.49 -3.21
N TYR A 46 8.33 15.55 -3.46
CA TYR A 46 9.32 15.54 -2.39
C TYR A 46 9.09 16.74 -1.47
N ASN A 47 8.84 16.46 -0.19
CA ASN A 47 8.75 17.45 0.86
C ASN A 47 9.76 17.10 1.96
N SER A 48 10.73 17.99 2.18
CA SER A 48 11.79 17.79 3.18
C SER A 48 11.30 17.90 4.63
N THR A 49 10.09 18.42 4.86
CA THR A 49 9.49 18.58 6.19
C THR A 49 8.34 17.62 6.46
N TYR A 50 8.04 16.71 5.52
CA TYR A 50 6.97 15.74 5.69
C TYR A 50 7.30 14.74 6.80
N GLU A 51 6.36 14.56 7.71
CA GLU A 51 6.42 13.55 8.77
C GLU A 51 5.10 12.79 8.81
N HIS A 52 5.18 11.46 8.83
CA HIS A 52 3.99 10.61 8.92
C HIS A 52 3.31 10.80 10.28
N ILE A 53 2.01 11.06 10.22
CA ILE A 53 1.14 11.10 11.39
C ILE A 53 0.43 9.76 11.46
N ILE A 54 0.53 9.09 12.61
CA ILE A 54 -0.09 7.78 12.82
C ILE A 54 -1.61 7.91 12.70
N GLN A 55 -2.21 7.02 11.91
CA GLN A 55 -3.64 6.93 11.65
C GLN A 55 -4.18 5.56 12.06
N LYS A 56 -5.51 5.43 12.02
CA LYS A 56 -6.19 4.14 12.20
C LYS A 56 -5.74 3.17 11.12
N ASP A 57 -5.75 1.88 11.45
CA ASP A 57 -5.30 0.79 10.57
C ASP A 57 -3.78 0.79 10.26
N ASP A 58 -3.02 1.79 10.75
CA ASP A 58 -1.56 1.73 10.71
C ASP A 58 -1.05 0.55 11.53
N LYS A 59 0.09 0.00 11.09
CA LYS A 59 0.79 -1.08 11.77
C LYS A 59 2.02 -0.53 12.46
N VAL A 60 2.08 -0.65 13.77
CA VAL A 60 3.16 -0.13 14.61
C VAL A 60 3.99 -1.28 15.16
N SER A 61 5.29 -1.29 14.91
CA SER A 61 6.23 -2.22 15.56
C SER A 61 7.09 -1.47 16.56
N ILE A 62 7.21 -2.00 17.78
CA ILE A 62 8.02 -1.41 18.85
C ILE A 62 9.13 -2.39 19.19
N SER A 63 10.37 -1.89 19.17
CA SER A 63 11.57 -2.62 19.57
C SER A 63 12.35 -1.78 20.58
N VAL A 64 12.67 -2.40 21.71
CA VAL A 64 13.42 -1.82 22.82
C VAL A 64 14.67 -2.67 23.02
N TRP A 65 15.82 -2.09 22.70
CA TRP A 65 17.11 -2.75 22.83
C TRP A 65 17.42 -3.10 24.29
N GLY A 66 17.94 -4.31 24.52
CA GLY A 66 18.30 -4.81 25.85
C GLY A 66 17.10 -5.16 26.74
N GLN A 67 15.87 -4.93 26.27
CA GLN A 67 14.63 -5.27 26.97
C GLN A 67 13.63 -5.91 26.01
N ASP A 68 13.93 -7.16 25.62
CA ASP A 68 13.10 -7.94 24.69
C ASP A 68 11.65 -8.08 25.19
N GLU A 69 11.45 -8.13 26.50
CA GLU A 69 10.13 -8.19 27.13
C GLU A 69 9.23 -6.96 26.91
N LEU A 70 9.79 -5.84 26.44
CA LEU A 70 9.04 -4.63 26.05
C LEU A 70 8.86 -4.52 24.53
N SER A 71 9.51 -5.39 23.77
CA SER A 71 9.49 -5.38 22.31
C SER A 71 8.32 -6.22 21.80
N VAL A 72 7.47 -5.65 20.95
CA VAL A 72 6.29 -6.35 20.37
C VAL A 72 6.71 -7.65 19.69
N GLY A 73 7.87 -7.66 19.04
CA GLY A 73 8.41 -8.83 18.35
C GLY A 73 8.93 -9.98 19.23
N SER A 74 9.03 -9.77 20.54
CA SER A 74 9.57 -10.74 21.49
C SER A 74 8.57 -11.03 22.61
N SER A 75 7.80 -10.03 23.08
CA SER A 75 6.75 -10.20 24.10
C SER A 75 5.56 -11.05 23.62
N TYR A 76 5.18 -10.96 22.34
CA TYR A 76 4.02 -11.67 21.80
C TYR A 76 4.35 -13.06 21.20
N GLY A 77 5.56 -13.58 21.44
CA GLY A 77 5.87 -15.00 21.23
C GLY A 77 6.72 -15.35 20.01
N ILE A 78 7.25 -16.56 20.08
CA ILE A 78 8.37 -17.15 19.32
C ILE A 78 7.97 -17.71 17.94
N TYR A 79 6.69 -17.61 17.55
CA TYR A 79 6.19 -18.10 16.26
C TYR A 79 6.39 -17.04 15.17
N ASN A 80 7.63 -16.97 14.71
CA ASN A 80 8.08 -16.08 13.66
C ASN A 80 8.39 -16.90 12.42
N SER A 81 7.46 -17.00 11.45
CA SER A 81 7.77 -17.56 10.11
C SER A 81 6.77 -17.19 8.98
N ASN A 82 5.84 -16.26 9.18
CA ASN A 82 5.04 -15.75 8.06
C ASN A 82 4.77 -14.23 8.20
N GLU A 83 5.08 -13.49 7.13
CA GLU A 83 4.83 -12.05 7.00
C GLU A 83 3.34 -11.68 7.20
N VAL A 84 2.47 -12.68 7.12
CA VAL A 84 1.01 -12.61 7.31
C VAL A 84 0.63 -12.27 8.76
N TYR A 85 1.38 -12.74 9.77
CA TYR A 85 1.13 -12.44 11.19
C TYR A 85 2.34 -11.69 11.76
N GLY A 86 2.56 -10.47 11.28
CA GLY A 86 3.77 -9.73 11.61
C GLY A 86 3.81 -9.23 13.05
N LYS A 87 5.03 -8.89 13.49
CA LYS A 87 5.40 -8.36 14.81
C LYS A 87 4.98 -6.89 14.98
N TRP A 88 3.71 -6.60 14.74
CA TRP A 88 3.14 -5.26 14.75
C TRP A 88 1.80 -5.24 15.48
N LEU A 89 1.50 -4.08 16.03
CA LEU A 89 0.23 -3.73 16.66
C LEU A 89 -0.58 -2.94 15.65
N LEU A 90 -1.85 -3.29 15.50
CA LEU A 90 -2.78 -2.51 14.67
C LEU A 90 -3.31 -1.33 15.48
N VAL A 91 -3.29 -0.14 14.89
CA VAL A 91 -4.01 1.01 15.46
C VAL A 91 -5.51 0.77 15.28
N ASP A 92 -6.21 0.58 16.40
CA ASP A 92 -7.63 0.25 16.40
C ASP A 92 -8.51 1.42 15.93
N GLN A 93 -9.83 1.19 15.86
CA GLN A 93 -10.80 2.22 15.46
C GLN A 93 -10.87 3.41 16.43
N LEU A 94 -10.42 3.22 17.68
CA LEU A 94 -10.30 4.24 18.72
C LEU A 94 -8.94 4.96 18.64
N GLY A 95 -8.08 4.63 17.68
CA GLY A 95 -6.76 5.21 17.48
C GLY A 95 -5.72 4.73 18.50
N LYS A 96 -5.93 3.58 19.14
CA LYS A 96 -5.09 3.04 20.21
C LYS A 96 -4.33 1.78 19.76
N ILE A 97 -3.25 1.48 20.47
CA ILE A 97 -2.49 0.23 20.37
C ILE A 97 -2.33 -0.39 21.75
N GLU A 98 -2.25 -1.72 21.82
CA GLU A 98 -2.00 -2.45 23.06
C GLU A 98 -0.51 -2.72 23.24
N ILE A 99 0.08 -2.12 24.27
CA ILE A 99 1.52 -2.11 24.49
C ILE A 99 1.89 -3.08 25.62
N PRO A 100 2.97 -3.88 25.48
CA PRO A 100 3.45 -4.76 26.55
C PRO A 100 3.67 -4.01 27.87
N LYS A 101 3.22 -4.60 28.99
CA LYS A 101 3.37 -4.07 30.37
C LYS A 101 2.73 -2.69 30.66
N TYR A 102 2.17 -2.00 29.67
CA TYR A 102 1.46 -0.73 29.84
C TYR A 102 -0.04 -0.84 29.54
N GLY A 103 -0.41 -1.65 28.55
CA GLY A 103 -1.79 -1.76 28.03
C GLY A 103 -2.08 -0.73 26.95
N SER A 104 -3.31 -0.24 26.92
CA SER A 104 -3.84 0.58 25.82
C SER A 104 -3.25 2.00 25.80
N LEU A 105 -2.64 2.40 24.67
CA LEU A 105 -2.11 3.75 24.44
C LEU A 105 -2.74 4.38 23.19
N LYS A 106 -3.22 5.62 23.30
CA LYS A 106 -3.68 6.42 22.17
C LYS A 106 -2.48 6.93 21.36
N VAL A 107 -2.43 6.58 20.06
CA VAL A 107 -1.31 6.91 19.16
C VAL A 107 -1.73 7.66 17.90
N GLU A 108 -3.02 7.62 17.55
CA GLU A 108 -3.56 8.42 16.44
C GLU A 108 -3.25 9.91 16.63
N GLY A 109 -2.74 10.55 15.58
CA GLY A 109 -2.35 11.96 15.60
C GLY A 109 -0.93 12.23 16.10
N LEU A 110 -0.19 11.20 16.54
CA LEU A 110 1.21 11.33 16.91
C LEU A 110 2.12 11.07 15.72
N THR A 111 3.28 11.73 15.72
CA THR A 111 4.40 11.34 14.85
C THR A 111 5.24 10.27 15.52
N VAL A 112 6.07 9.56 14.75
CA VAL A 112 6.93 8.48 15.27
C VAL A 112 7.88 8.96 16.38
N PRO A 113 8.56 10.12 16.28
CA PRO A 113 9.38 10.68 17.36
C PRO A 113 8.57 10.98 18.61
N LYS A 114 7.37 11.58 18.47
CA LYS A 114 6.52 11.91 19.62
C LYS A 114 6.02 10.66 20.35
N LEU A 115 5.66 9.61 19.59
CA LEU A 115 5.35 8.30 20.16
C LEU A 115 6.57 7.72 20.89
N LYS A 116 7.76 7.78 20.28
CA LYS A 116 9.00 7.29 20.89
C LYS A 116 9.30 7.99 22.22
N ASP A 117 9.14 9.31 22.29
CA ASP A 117 9.35 10.05 23.54
C ASP A 117 8.31 9.70 24.60
N THR A 118 7.05 9.50 24.19
CA THR A 118 5.99 9.01 25.07
C THR A 118 6.35 7.65 25.68
N LEU A 119 6.85 6.71 24.85
CA LEU A 119 7.28 5.38 25.31
C LEU A 119 8.47 5.44 26.27
N LYS A 120 9.44 6.33 26.04
CA LYS A 120 10.56 6.55 26.97
C LYS A 120 10.06 6.98 28.35
N THR A 121 9.09 7.90 28.39
CA THR A 121 8.48 8.36 29.64
C THR A 121 7.74 7.22 30.34
N ILE A 122 6.95 6.43 29.60
CA ILE A 122 6.19 5.29 30.13
C ILE A 122 7.12 4.25 30.77
N TYR A 123 8.16 3.84 30.05
CA TYR A 123 9.06 2.78 30.52
C TYR A 123 10.21 3.28 31.38
N LYS A 124 10.30 4.61 31.61
CA LYS A 124 11.42 5.26 32.30
C LYS A 124 12.78 4.84 31.73
N ILE A 125 12.84 4.63 30.42
CA ILE A 125 14.08 4.26 29.72
C ILE A 125 14.83 5.57 29.43
N GLY A 126 15.85 5.83 30.25
CA GLY A 126 16.88 6.81 29.94
C GLY A 126 17.90 6.18 28.99
N LEU A 127 18.26 6.91 27.93
CA LEU A 127 19.52 6.70 27.22
C LEU A 127 20.61 7.47 27.94
#